data_AF-A0A2G4FIT7-F1
#
_entry.id   AF-A0A2G4FIT7-F1
#
_cell.length_a   1.000
_cell.length_b   1.000
_cell.length_c   1.000
_cell.angle_alpha   90.00
_cell.angle_beta   90.00
_cell.angle_gamma   90.00
#
_symmetry.space_group_name_H-M   'P 1'
#
loop_
_entity.id
_entity.type
_entity.pdbx_description
1 polymer ?
#
loop_
_entity_poly.entity_id
_entity_poly.type
_entity_poly.pdbx_seq_one_letter_code
_entity_poly.pdbx_strand_id
1 'polypeptide(L)' 'NLHQLFFKLRDEFGQTFVIVTHNEELANMADRKLVMIDGVLQN' A
#
# COMPACT_ATOMS: atom_id res chain seq x y z
N ASN A 1 10.83 -7.90 -3.33
CA ASN A 1 10.33 -9.24 -3.71
C ASN A 1 9.32 -9.84 -2.71
N LEU A 2 8.49 -9.02 -2.04
CA LEU A 2 7.35 -9.45 -1.19
C LEU A 2 6.07 -8.68 -1.59
N HIS A 3 6.24 -7.40 -1.90
CA HIS A 3 5.22 -6.55 -2.52
C HIS A 3 4.61 -7.14 -3.79
N GLN A 4 5.41 -7.82 -4.62
CA GLN A 4 4.91 -8.54 -5.81
C GLN A 4 3.92 -9.65 -5.45
N LEU A 5 4.10 -10.33 -4.30
CA LEU A 5 3.16 -11.35 -3.85
C LEU A 5 1.80 -10.72 -3.47
N PHE A 6 1.79 -9.57 -2.80
CA PHE A 6 0.53 -8.89 -2.45
C PHE A 6 -0.25 -8.46 -3.69
N PHE A 7 0.44 -7.94 -4.71
CA PHE A 7 -0.21 -7.59 -5.99
C PHE A 7 -0.76 -8.83 -6.69
N LYS A 8 0.01 -9.93 -6.72
CA LYS A 8 -0.47 -11.20 -7.28
C LYS A 8 -1.73 -11.71 -6.56
N LEU A 9 -1.74 -11.67 -5.22
CA LEU A 9 -2.90 -12.10 -4.43
C LEU A 9 -4.12 -11.18 -4.64
N ARG A 10 -3.91 -9.87 -4.77
CA ARG A 10 -4.97 -8.92 -5.13
C ARG A 10 -5.56 -9.25 -6.50
N ASP A 11 -4.72 -9.50 -7.49
CA ASP A 11 -5.14 -9.71 -8.87
C ASP A 11 -5.82 -11.08 -9.06
N GLU A 12 -5.31 -12.13 -8.38
CA GLU A 12 -5.86 -13.49 -8.48
C GLU A 12 -7.11 -13.72 -7.62
N PHE A 13 -7.18 -13.11 -6.44
CA PHE A 13 -8.25 -13.39 -5.46
C PHE A 13 -9.13 -12.18 -5.14
N GLY A 14 -8.86 -11.01 -5.71
CA GLY A 14 -9.62 -9.78 -5.43
C GLY A 14 -9.47 -9.25 -4.00
N GLN A 15 -8.41 -9.66 -3.28
CA GLN A 15 -8.26 -9.34 -1.86
C GLN A 15 -7.77 -7.91 -1.65
N THR A 16 -8.35 -7.21 -0.68
CA THR A 16 -7.95 -5.84 -0.29
C THR A 16 -6.81 -5.89 0.72
N PHE A 17 -5.75 -5.12 0.45
CA PHE A 17 -4.59 -4.98 1.34
C PHE A 17 -4.45 -3.54 1.84
N VAL A 18 -4.12 -3.38 3.12
CA VAL A 18 -3.68 -2.12 3.71
C VAL A 18 -2.23 -2.30 4.15
N ILE A 19 -1.34 -1.49 3.61
CA ILE A 19 0.10 -1.57 3.88
C ILE A 19 0.55 -0.26 4.51
N VAL A 20 1.19 -0.33 5.68
CA VAL A 20 1.83 0.81 6.33
C VAL A 20 3.33 0.68 6.11
N THR A 21 3.95 1.69 5.51
CA THR A 21 5.37 1.70 5.20
C THR A 21 5.93 3.11 5.27
N HIS A 22 7.22 3.23 5.60
CA HIS A 22 8.00 4.46 5.44
C HIS A 22 8.78 4.48 4.11
N ASN A 23 8.71 3.41 3.31
CA ASN A 23 9.35 3.34 1.99
C ASN A 23 8.42 3.98 0.94
N GLU A 24 8.81 5.14 0.41
CA GLU A 24 8.01 5.88 -0.57
C GLU A 24 7.84 5.16 -1.90
N GLU A 25 8.86 4.44 -2.38
CA GLU A 25 8.78 3.67 -3.63
C GLU A 25 7.65 2.64 -3.55
N LEU A 26 7.59 1.89 -2.44
CA LEU A 26 6.51 0.94 -2.19
C LEU A 26 5.14 1.63 -2.07
N ALA A 27 5.06 2.76 -1.37
CA ALA A 27 3.81 3.50 -1.22
C ALA A 27 3.28 4.04 -2.55
N ASN A 28 4.19 4.46 -3.46
CA ASN A 28 3.86 4.96 -4.78
C ASN A 28 3.38 3.86 -5.74
N MET A 29 3.63 2.58 -5.44
CA MET A 29 3.10 1.45 -6.21
C MET A 29 1.64 1.11 -5.85
N ALA A 30 1.10 1.66 -4.76
CA ALA A 30 -0.26 1.36 -4.31
C ALA A 30 -1.31 2.12 -5.16
N ASP A 31 -2.49 1.53 -5.33
CA ASP A 31 -3.61 2.15 -6.04
C ASP A 31 -4.06 3.47 -5.36
N ARG A 32 -3.90 3.55 -4.03
CA ARG A 32 -4.14 4.75 -3.22
C ARG A 32 -3.03 4.90 -2.19
N LYS A 33 -2.56 6.14 -2.01
CA LYS A 33 -1.60 6.52 -0.97
C LYS A 33 -2.25 7.55 -0.06
N LEU A 34 -2.13 7.34 1.25
CA LEU A 34 -2.49 8.30 2.28
C LEU A 34 -1.25 8.54 3.14
N VAL A 35 -0.99 9.80 3.50
CA VAL A 35 0.13 10.16 4.38
C VAL A 35 -0.44 10.42 5.77
N MET A 36 0.19 9.90 6.82
CA MET A 36 -0.19 10.20 8.20
C MET A 36 0.88 11.07 8.85
N ILE A 37 0.49 12.22 9.38
CA ILE A 37 1.35 13.13 10.14
C ILE A 37 0.65 13.45 11.45
N ASP A 38 1.35 13.28 12.57
CA ASP A 38 0.84 13.53 13.93
C ASP A 38 -0.52 12.85 14.21
N GLY A 39 -0.70 11.63 13.70
CA GLY A 39 -1.92 10.84 13.89
C GLY A 39 -3.09 11.23 12.98
N VAL A 40 -2.90 12.19 12.07
CA VAL A 40 -3.93 12.68 11.14
C VAL A 40 -3.59 12.25 9.72
N LEU A 41 -4.59 11.73 8.99
CA LEU A 41 -4.47 11.45 7.57
C LEU A 41 -4.49 12.76 6.77
N GLN A 42 -3.44 12.97 5.97
CA GLN A 42 -3.31 14.05 5.01
C GLN A 42 -3.65 13.55 3.60
N ASN A 43 -4.24 14.45 2.81
CA ASN A 43 -4.71 14.20 1.45
C ASN A 43 -3.64 14.53 0.42
#